data_AF-A0A7K4NKG9-F1
#
_entry.id   AF-A0A7K4NKG9-F1
#
_cell.length_a   1.000
_cell.length_b   1.000
_cell.length_c   1.000
_cell.angle_alpha   90.00
_cell.angle_beta   90.00
_cell.angle_gamma   90.00
#
_symmetry.space_group_name_H-M   'P 1'
#
loop_
_entity.id
_entity.type
_entity.pdbx_description
1 polymer ?
#
loop_
_entity_poly.entity_id
_entity_poly.type
_entity_poly.pdbx_seq_one_letter_code
_entity_poly.pdbx_strand_id
1 'polypeptide(L)' 'MQCSISKCKLKVIETVKISFRETRNLCKEHYKLFKNKDKKYLTNFTKASGF' A
#
# COMPACT_ATOMS: atom_id res chain seq x y z
N MET A 1 2.87 0.13 -16.83
CA MET A 1 3.49 0.79 -15.65
C MET A 1 4.89 0.21 -15.48
N GLN A 2 5.93 1.04 -15.59
CA GLN A 2 7.33 0.59 -15.77
C GLN A 2 8.15 0.50 -14.46
N CYS A 3 7.49 0.37 -13.30
CA CYS A 3 8.18 0.12 -12.03
C CYS A 3 7.43 -0.99 -11.28
N SER A 4 8.12 -2.09 -10.95
CA SER A 4 7.66 -3.07 -9.96
C SER A 4 8.15 -2.64 -8.59
N ILE A 5 7.32 -2.69 -7.55
CA ILE A 5 7.69 -2.28 -6.17
C ILE A 5 8.97 -2.99 -5.71
N SER A 6 9.11 -4.28 -6.02
CA SER A 6 10.29 -5.09 -5.67
C SER A 6 11.57 -4.74 -6.45
N LYS A 7 11.47 -3.99 -7.56
CA LYS A 7 12.60 -3.61 -8.42
C LYS A 7 12.68 -2.09 -8.63
N CYS A 8 11.97 -1.30 -7.83
CA CYS A 8 11.87 0.13 -8.08
C CYS A 8 13.15 0.82 -7.61
N LYS A 9 13.97 1.25 -8.58
CA LYS A 9 15.18 2.06 -8.35
C LYS A 9 14.89 3.55 -8.25
N LEU A 10 13.63 3.95 -8.43
CA LEU A 10 13.21 5.34 -8.29
C LEU A 10 13.35 5.79 -6.84
N LYS A 11 13.65 7.08 -6.64
CA LYS A 11 13.83 7.66 -5.31
C LYS A 11 12.61 7.35 -4.45
N VAL A 12 12.87 6.60 -3.38
CA VAL A 12 11.88 6.30 -2.35
C VAL A 12 11.48 7.62 -1.71
N ILE A 13 10.17 7.86 -1.61
CA ILE A 13 9.64 9.04 -0.94
C ILE A 13 9.02 8.70 0.41
N GLU A 14 8.49 7.49 0.56
CA GLU A 14 7.74 7.10 1.76
C GLU A 14 7.86 5.58 2.00
N THR A 15 7.99 5.20 3.27
CA THR A 15 7.92 3.81 3.71
C THR A 15 6.51 3.54 4.19
N VAL A 16 5.77 2.66 3.52
CA VAL A 16 4.41 2.30 3.91
C VAL A 16 4.37 0.91 4.52
N LYS A 17 3.46 0.72 5.48
CA LYS A 17 3.16 -0.61 6.03
C LYS A 17 2.11 -1.28 5.15
N ILE A 18 2.51 -2.34 4.44
CA ILE A 18 1.60 -3.11 3.58
C ILE A 18 0.85 -4.16 4.40
N SER A 19 1.47 -4.69 5.46
CA SER A 19 0.88 -5.71 6.31
C SER A 19 1.42 -5.60 7.73
N PHE A 20 0.84 -6.35 8.68
CA PHE A 20 1.25 -6.30 10.09
C PHE A 20 2.76 -6.47 10.29
N ARG A 21 3.39 -7.32 9.45
CA ARG A 21 4.83 -7.65 9.51
C ARG A 21 5.64 -7.14 8.33
N GLU A 22 5.03 -6.46 7.35
CA GLU A 22 5.76 -6.03 6.14
C GLU A 22 5.61 -4.53 5.89
N THR A 23 6.76 -3.87 5.76
CA THR A 23 6.91 -2.49 5.33
C THR A 23 7.65 -2.44 4.00
N ARG A 24 7.27 -1.52 3.12
CA ARG A 24 7.90 -1.34 1.80
C ARG A 24 8.15 0.13 1.53
N ASN A 25 9.29 0.38 0.91
CA ASN A 25 9.69 1.67 0.40
C ASN A 25 9.03 1.92 -0.95
N LEU A 26 8.19 2.96 -1.05
CA LEU A 26 7.48 3.31 -2.28
C LEU A 26 8.05 4.59 -2.89
N CYS A 27 8.15 4.59 -4.22
CA CYS A 27 8.35 5.81 -4.99
C CYS A 27 7.03 6.57 -5.14
N LYS A 28 7.08 7.80 -5.65
CA LYS A 28 5.91 8.68 -5.79
C LYS A 28 4.75 8.06 -6.57
N GLU A 29 5.03 7.29 -7.61
CA GLU A 29 3.99 6.62 -8.40
C GLU A 29 3.35 5.45 -7.63
N HIS A 30 4.16 4.58 -7.02
CA HIS A 30 3.65 3.47 -6.24
C HIS A 30 2.88 3.92 -5.02
N TYR A 31 3.30 5.01 -4.38
CA TYR A 31 2.59 5.59 -3.25
C TYR A 31 1.18 6.03 -3.62
N LYS A 32 1.00 6.71 -4.77
CA LYS A 32 -0.32 7.11 -5.28
C LYS A 32 -1.22 5.91 -5.54
N LEU A 33 -0.67 4.85 -6.14
CA LEU A 33 -1.43 3.62 -6.40
C LEU A 33 -1.84 2.92 -5.11
N PHE A 34 -0.93 2.83 -4.14
CA PHE A 34 -1.19 2.25 -2.83
C PHE A 34 -2.32 3.00 -2.09
N LYS A 35 -2.21 4.33 -2.00
CA LYS A 35 -3.21 5.17 -1.33
C LYS A 35 -4.59 5.12 -2.01
N ASN A 36 -4.62 5.03 -3.34
CA ASN A 36 -5.87 4.86 -4.08
C ASN A 36 -6.48 3.47 -3.91
N LYS A 37 -5.66 2.42 -3.75
CA LYS A 37 -6.14 1.07 -3.46
C LYS A 37 -6.82 1.02 -2.09
N ASP A 38 -6.23 1.64 -1.08
CA ASP A 38 -6.81 1.75 0.26
C ASP A 38 -8.17 2.47 0.24
N LYS A 39 -8.29 3.56 -0.54
CA LYS A 39 -9.58 4.26 -0.71
C LYS A 39 -10.65 3.44 -1.44
N LYS A 40 -10.25 2.63 -2.44
CA LYS A 40 -11.19 1.83 -3.25
C LYS A 40 -11.61 0.54 -2.55
N TYR A 41 -10.74 0.00 -1.68
CA TYR A 41 -10.96 -1.19 -0.86
C TYR A 41 -11.10 -0.84 0.63
N LEU A 42 -11.61 0.36 0.94
CA LEU A 42 -12.12 0.67 2.26
C LEU A 42 -13.46 -0.09 2.43
N THR A 43 -13.39 -1.42 2.27
CA THR A 43 -14.43 -2.32 2.71
C THR A 43 -14.51 -2.05 4.20
N ASN A 44 -15.63 -1.47 4.64
CA ASN A 44 -15.93 -1.35 6.05
C ASN A 44 -15.81 -2.76 6.63
N PHE A 45 -14.66 -3.08 7.22
CA PHE A 45 -14.50 -4.27 8.03
C PHE A 45 -15.28 -3.98 9.31
N THR A 46 -16.61 -4.04 9.20
CA THR A 46 -17.49 -4.20 10.35
C THR A 46 -17.00 -5.48 11.02
N LYS A 47 -16.43 -5.34 12.21
CA LYS A 47 -16.12 -6.46 13.09
C LYS A 47 -17.30 -7.44 13.02
N ALA A 48 -17.04 -8.66 12.56
CA ALA A 48 -17.96 -9.77 12.78
C ALA A 48 -17.87 -10.16 14.27
N SER A 49 -18.29 -9.26 15.16
CA SER A 49 -18.55 -9.59 16.55
C SER A 49 -20.02 -9.99 16.62
N GLY A 50 -20.25 -11.25 16.28
CA GLY A 50 -21.52 -11.93 16.48
C GLY A 50 -21.23 -13.37 16.83
N PHE A 51 -20.95 -13.61 18.11
CA PHE A 51 -21.55 -14.63 18.98
C PHE A 51 -20.82 -14.64 20.32
#